data_AF-A0A5A7VNW3-F1
#
_entry.id   AF-A0A5A7VNW3-F1
#
_cell.length_a   1.000
_cell.length_b   1.000
_cell.length_c   1.000
_cell.angle_alpha   90.00
_cell.angle_beta   90.00
_cell.angle_gamma   90.00
#
_symmetry.space_group_name_H-M   'P 1'
#
loop_
_entity.id
_entity.type
_entity.pdbx_description
1 polymer ?
#
loop_
_entity_poly.entity_id
_entity_poly.type
_entity_poly.pdbx_seq_one_letter_code
_entity_poly.pdbx_strand_id
1 'polypeptide(L)'
;MGRVLRVRKKVDYHKVNHKYDKYTFKSQKVVKIKVHKYSGTVGRASAAPPLTTWPPLGMHGGVTYFADITIGTGWRGAAIDTVWMPFKLLDIHGSQWQGISQVVAGADADVMARAHFDDVCHSLRTAYMSTRITEAVGEAAAAMYVLENHPGYQMTWGAHVHAGTGIDQIWQYTHGNGIRDYLIVEAKGPGATLLFSPFLPTGYNQMDPGWVINHLYSMSQNGHAAGQDIVARKGLVFAVAHPNYNGGSKSYYGLHHSSAHAARPGRVFGIVVTAQWRADGSLGYNATAPVRYL
;
A
#
# COMPACT_ATOMS: atom_id res chain seq x y z
N MET A 1 13.23 -51.34 -4.41
CA MET A 1 12.17 -50.32 -4.17
C MET A 1 12.12 -49.39 -5.38
N GLY A 2 11.11 -49.53 -6.24
CA GLY A 2 10.96 -48.76 -7.47
C GLY A 2 10.16 -47.47 -7.26
N ARG A 3 10.62 -46.36 -7.84
CA ARG A 3 9.98 -45.03 -7.78
C ARG A 3 8.71 -45.02 -8.64
N VAL A 4 7.57 -44.71 -8.04
CA VAL A 4 6.29 -44.54 -8.75
C VAL A 4 6.29 -43.21 -9.51
N LEU A 5 6.27 -43.27 -10.84
CA LEU A 5 6.03 -42.10 -11.71
C LEU A 5 4.52 -41.79 -11.72
N ARG A 6 4.12 -40.66 -11.12
CA ARG A 6 2.75 -40.15 -11.23
C ARG A 6 2.52 -39.59 -12.64
N VAL A 7 1.71 -40.29 -13.44
CA VAL A 7 1.23 -39.79 -14.74
C VAL A 7 0.20 -38.68 -14.49
N ARG A 8 0.52 -37.44 -14.91
CA ARG A 8 -0.44 -36.32 -14.87
C ARG A 8 -1.50 -36.54 -15.96
N LYS A 9 -2.76 -36.69 -15.54
CA LYS A 9 -3.91 -36.77 -16.44
C LYS A 9 -4.08 -35.41 -17.15
N LYS A 10 -4.02 -35.40 -18.48
CA LYS A 10 -4.19 -34.20 -19.31
C LYS A 10 -5.64 -33.70 -19.14
N VAL A 11 -5.82 -32.47 -18.67
CA VAL A 11 -7.14 -31.83 -18.59
C VAL A 11 -7.53 -31.38 -19.99
N ASP A 12 -8.74 -31.76 -20.42
CA ASP A 12 -9.32 -31.40 -21.70
C ASP A 12 -9.95 -30.00 -21.60
N TYR A 13 -9.30 -29.01 -22.23
CA TYR A 13 -9.70 -27.61 -22.21
C TYR A 13 -10.92 -27.30 -23.08
N HIS A 14 -11.44 -28.25 -23.85
CA HIS A 14 -12.63 -28.05 -24.68
C HIS A 14 -13.95 -28.12 -23.88
N LYS A 15 -13.92 -28.48 -22.59
CA LYS A 15 -15.13 -28.57 -21.74
C LYS A 15 -15.48 -27.32 -20.93
N VAL A 16 -14.73 -26.23 -21.05
CA VAL A 16 -15.06 -24.96 -20.34
C VAL A 16 -16.10 -24.17 -21.15
N ASN A 17 -17.36 -24.60 -21.02
CA ASN A 17 -18.53 -24.01 -21.67
C ASN A 17 -18.79 -22.54 -21.24
N HIS A 18 -18.69 -21.62 -22.21
CA HIS A 18 -19.67 -20.59 -22.60
C HIS A 18 -20.54 -19.83 -21.56
N LYS A 19 -20.04 -19.44 -20.37
CA LYS A 19 -20.87 -18.65 -19.42
C LYS A 19 -20.25 -17.40 -18.77
N TYR A 20 -19.24 -16.79 -19.40
CA TYR A 20 -18.69 -15.52 -18.90
C TYR A 20 -18.53 -14.53 -20.04
N ASP A 21 -18.87 -13.27 -19.74
CA ASP A 21 -18.68 -12.13 -20.64
C ASP A 21 -17.17 -11.93 -20.86
N LYS A 22 -16.71 -12.24 -22.07
CA LYS A 22 -15.30 -12.28 -22.46
C LYS A 22 -15.02 -11.13 -23.42
N TYR A 23 -14.68 -9.95 -22.89
CA TYR A 23 -13.94 -8.98 -23.67
C TYR A 23 -12.44 -9.33 -23.66
N THR A 24 -12.09 -10.01 -24.75
CA THR A 24 -10.78 -10.47 -25.25
C THR A 24 -9.73 -9.37 -25.34
N PHE A 25 -8.51 -9.56 -24.83
CA PHE A 25 -7.31 -8.95 -25.45
C PHE A 25 -6.04 -9.82 -25.27
N LYS A 26 -5.36 -10.07 -26.40
CA LYS A 26 -4.02 -10.67 -26.52
C LYS A 26 -2.94 -9.60 -26.30
N SER A 27 -1.84 -9.98 -25.66
CA SER A 27 -0.46 -9.71 -26.14
C SER A 27 0.58 -10.23 -25.13
N GLN A 28 1.58 -10.98 -25.62
CA GLN A 28 2.73 -11.45 -24.86
C GLN A 28 3.80 -10.34 -24.79
N LYS A 29 4.30 -10.03 -23.58
CA LYS A 29 5.60 -9.37 -23.41
C LYS A 29 6.44 -10.07 -22.35
N VAL A 30 7.72 -10.28 -22.70
CA VAL A 30 8.74 -10.91 -21.87
C VAL A 30 9.03 -10.04 -20.65
N VAL A 31 8.88 -10.64 -19.46
CA VAL A 31 9.11 -10.00 -18.16
C VAL A 31 10.60 -10.05 -17.82
N LYS A 32 11.22 -8.90 -17.53
CA LYS A 32 12.54 -8.83 -16.88
C LYS A 32 12.35 -8.84 -15.37
N ILE A 33 12.90 -9.84 -14.69
CA ILE A 33 12.90 -9.94 -13.22
C ILE A 33 14.00 -9.01 -12.68
N LYS A 34 13.65 -8.07 -11.80
CA LYS A 34 14.63 -7.22 -11.08
C LYS A 34 15.14 -7.96 -9.85
N VAL A 35 16.46 -7.97 -9.65
CA VAL A 35 17.13 -8.50 -8.46
C VAL A 35 17.13 -7.43 -7.36
N HIS A 36 16.77 -7.83 -6.14
CA HIS A 36 16.71 -6.94 -4.96
C HIS A 36 18.12 -6.54 -4.49
N LYS A 37 18.38 -5.23 -4.38
CA LYS A 37 19.61 -4.69 -3.76
C LYS A 37 19.44 -4.67 -2.24
N TYR A 38 20.25 -5.44 -1.53
CA TYR A 38 20.38 -5.34 -0.07
C TYR A 38 21.05 -4.00 0.29
N SER A 39 20.60 -3.35 1.37
CA SER A 39 21.33 -2.20 1.96
C SER A 39 22.45 -2.65 2.93
N GLY A 40 22.79 -3.94 2.88
CA GLY A 40 23.46 -4.69 3.96
C GLY A 40 24.90 -4.32 4.30
N THR A 41 25.52 -3.34 3.63
CA THR A 41 26.85 -2.87 3.99
C THR A 41 27.01 -1.39 3.60
N VAL A 42 26.82 -0.49 4.57
CA VAL A 42 27.23 0.94 4.58
C VAL A 42 26.44 1.96 3.72
N GLY A 43 25.31 1.63 3.08
CA GLY A 43 24.69 2.51 2.06
C GLY A 43 23.37 3.21 2.44
N ARG A 44 23.25 4.48 2.05
CA ARG A 44 22.00 5.27 2.02
C ARG A 44 20.88 4.51 1.32
N ALA A 45 19.67 4.51 1.86
CA ALA A 45 18.52 3.87 1.23
C ALA A 45 18.15 4.56 -0.10
N SER A 46 17.75 3.80 -1.13
CA SER A 46 17.37 4.39 -2.42
C SER A 46 16.13 5.28 -2.33
N ALA A 47 15.28 5.04 -1.33
CA ALA A 47 14.09 5.83 -1.04
C ALA A 47 14.35 7.02 -0.11
N ALA A 48 15.59 7.22 0.38
CA ALA A 48 15.92 8.41 1.16
C ALA A 48 15.87 9.69 0.27
N PRO A 49 15.62 10.87 0.86
CA PRO A 49 15.71 12.14 0.12
C PRO A 49 17.13 12.37 -0.40
N PRO A 50 17.31 13.12 -1.52
CA PRO A 50 18.58 13.32 -2.19
C PRO A 50 19.74 13.57 -1.21
N LEU A 51 20.88 12.91 -1.47
CA LEU A 51 22.07 13.10 -0.67
C LEU A 51 22.63 14.51 -0.95
N THR A 52 22.59 15.40 0.04
CA THR A 52 22.97 16.82 -0.04
C THR A 52 23.57 17.27 1.28
N THR A 53 24.06 18.50 1.38
CA THR A 53 24.27 19.18 2.67
C THR A 53 22.92 19.52 3.29
N TRP A 54 22.72 19.21 4.58
CA TRP A 54 21.48 19.49 5.30
C TRP A 54 21.67 20.54 6.41
N PRO A 55 20.66 21.42 6.64
CA PRO A 55 19.45 21.59 5.84
C PRO A 55 19.77 22.17 4.45
N PRO A 56 19.06 21.75 3.37
CA PRO A 56 19.26 22.34 2.05
C PRO A 56 18.87 23.83 2.08
N LEU A 57 19.51 24.63 1.22
CA LEU A 57 19.09 26.01 1.01
C LEU A 57 17.63 26.04 0.52
N GLY A 58 16.78 26.80 1.20
CA GLY A 58 15.34 26.85 0.87
C GLY A 58 14.53 25.66 1.39
N MET A 59 15.02 24.96 2.43
CA MET A 59 14.26 23.93 3.10
C MET A 59 12.86 24.41 3.52
N HIS A 60 11.86 23.59 3.26
CA HIS A 60 10.48 23.92 3.55
C HIS A 60 10.27 24.17 5.05
N GLY A 61 9.55 25.25 5.42
CA GLY A 61 9.39 25.67 6.82
C GLY A 61 8.66 24.66 7.73
N GLY A 62 7.89 23.75 7.15
CA GLY A 62 7.24 22.64 7.86
C GLY A 62 8.10 21.38 8.02
N VAL A 63 9.37 21.42 7.62
CA VAL A 63 10.31 20.28 7.70
C VAL A 63 11.46 20.65 8.62
N THR A 64 11.83 19.75 9.53
CA THR A 64 12.99 19.92 10.41
C THR A 64 13.99 18.78 10.20
N TYR A 65 15.27 19.13 10.10
CA TYR A 65 16.37 18.17 10.01
C TYR A 65 17.04 17.97 11.37
N PHE A 66 17.39 16.72 11.67
CA PHE A 66 18.10 16.30 12.88
C PHE A 66 19.40 15.60 12.49
N ALA A 67 20.53 16.20 12.86
CA ALA A 67 21.86 15.70 12.51
C ALA A 67 22.25 14.41 13.24
N ASP A 68 21.75 14.21 14.46
CA ASP A 68 21.92 12.96 15.20
C ASP A 68 20.66 12.67 16.05
N ILE A 69 19.89 11.66 15.63
CA ILE A 69 18.66 11.24 16.35
C ILE A 69 18.95 10.32 17.55
N THR A 70 20.22 10.01 17.83
CA THR A 70 20.64 9.18 18.95
C THR A 70 20.87 9.97 20.23
N ILE A 71 21.09 11.29 20.15
CA ILE A 71 21.41 12.16 21.29
C ILE A 71 20.13 12.55 22.10
N GLY A 72 18.95 12.04 21.73
CA GLY A 72 17.73 12.09 22.53
C GLY A 72 17.04 13.47 22.64
N THR A 73 17.76 14.58 22.43
CA THR A 73 17.18 15.92 22.47
C THR A 73 16.46 16.24 21.16
N GLY A 74 15.12 16.39 21.21
CA GLY A 74 14.29 16.95 20.13
C GLY A 74 13.78 15.96 19.07
N TRP A 75 14.32 14.74 18.98
CA TRP A 75 13.79 13.69 18.10
C TRP A 75 12.51 13.07 18.67
N ARG A 76 11.44 12.98 17.86
CA ARG A 76 10.10 12.55 18.28
C ARG A 76 9.58 13.33 19.50
N GLY A 77 9.65 14.66 19.41
CA GLY A 77 8.95 15.54 20.35
C GLY A 77 7.44 15.28 20.38
N ALA A 78 6.71 15.90 21.32
CA ALA A 78 5.28 15.66 21.57
C ALA A 78 4.32 16.12 20.44
N ALA A 79 4.82 16.42 19.24
CA ALA A 79 4.02 16.90 18.12
C ALA A 79 3.20 15.76 17.51
N ILE A 80 1.88 15.83 17.70
CA ILE A 80 0.90 14.82 17.28
C ILE A 80 0.58 14.89 15.78
N ASP A 81 0.95 15.97 15.11
CA ASP A 81 0.68 16.27 13.70
C ASP A 81 1.91 16.01 12.80
N THR A 82 2.89 15.25 13.28
CA THR A 82 4.21 15.16 12.64
C THR A 82 4.55 13.74 12.27
N VAL A 83 4.99 13.54 11.01
CA VAL A 83 5.64 12.29 10.59
C VAL A 83 7.15 12.39 10.84
N TRP A 84 7.71 11.32 11.42
CA TRP A 84 9.13 11.24 11.77
C TRP A 84 9.81 10.18 10.91
N MET A 85 10.82 10.60 10.14
CA MET A 85 11.46 9.77 9.11
C MET A 85 12.97 9.65 9.36
N PRO A 86 13.41 8.59 10.05
CA PRO A 86 14.82 8.35 10.30
C PRO A 86 15.50 7.72 9.08
N PHE A 87 16.72 8.16 8.78
CA PHE A 87 17.55 7.64 7.70
C PHE A 87 19.03 7.63 8.08
N LYS A 88 19.81 6.78 7.43
CA LYS A 88 21.28 6.87 7.44
C LYS A 88 21.75 7.65 6.23
N LEU A 89 22.80 8.47 6.42
CA LEU A 89 23.48 9.19 5.34
C LEU A 89 22.53 10.11 4.56
N LEU A 90 21.74 10.94 5.24
CA LEU A 90 21.03 12.06 4.63
C LEU A 90 22.00 13.18 4.23
N ASP A 91 22.92 13.51 5.14
CA ASP A 91 23.98 14.48 4.91
C ASP A 91 25.23 13.82 4.36
N ILE A 92 25.85 14.45 3.35
CA ILE A 92 27.11 14.01 2.75
C ILE A 92 28.27 13.91 3.75
N HIS A 93 28.22 14.65 4.85
CA HIS A 93 29.23 14.69 5.90
C HIS A 93 28.89 13.80 7.10
N GLY A 94 27.64 13.35 7.20
CA GLY A 94 27.15 12.58 8.33
C GLY A 94 27.36 11.09 8.15
N SER A 95 27.71 10.39 9.23
CA SER A 95 27.78 8.92 9.28
C SER A 95 26.81 8.29 10.30
N GLN A 96 26.14 9.14 11.08
CA GLN A 96 25.20 8.76 12.14
C GLN A 96 23.77 8.59 11.59
N TRP A 97 22.86 8.16 12.46
CA TRP A 97 21.43 8.19 12.16
C TRP A 97 20.93 9.62 12.20
N GLN A 98 20.28 10.04 11.13
CA GLN A 98 19.72 11.37 10.94
C GLN A 98 18.21 11.28 10.82
N GLY A 99 17.56 12.41 11.00
CA GLY A 99 16.11 12.49 11.03
C GLY A 99 15.58 13.63 10.19
N ILE A 100 14.43 13.40 9.57
CA ILE A 100 13.56 14.45 9.06
C ILE A 100 12.24 14.34 9.82
N SER A 101 11.71 15.45 10.31
CA SER A 101 10.32 15.55 10.72
C SER A 101 9.58 16.46 9.75
N GLN A 102 8.30 16.16 9.51
CA GLN A 102 7.44 16.98 8.66
C GLN A 102 6.05 17.08 9.27
N VAL A 103 5.53 18.29 9.38
CA VAL A 103 4.15 18.53 9.81
C VAL A 103 3.19 18.09 8.71
N VAL A 104 2.14 17.37 9.09
CA VAL A 104 1.11 16.81 8.22
C VAL A 104 -0.26 17.34 8.66
N ALA A 105 -0.90 18.12 7.80
CA ALA A 105 -2.20 18.68 8.11
C ALA A 105 -3.24 17.58 8.36
N GLY A 106 -4.02 17.72 9.44
CA GLY A 106 -5.09 16.79 9.79
C GLY A 106 -4.66 15.51 10.51
N ALA A 107 -3.36 15.26 10.69
CA ALA A 107 -2.87 14.09 11.42
C ALA A 107 -3.26 14.13 12.91
N ASP A 108 -3.34 15.32 13.52
CA ASP A 108 -3.81 15.52 14.90
C ASP A 108 -5.25 15.02 15.14
N ALA A 109 -6.10 15.12 14.11
CA ALA A 109 -7.50 14.70 14.16
C ALA A 109 -7.71 13.18 13.98
N ASP A 110 -6.69 12.42 13.57
CA ASP A 110 -6.80 10.98 13.32
C ASP A 110 -5.78 10.18 14.14
N VAL A 111 -6.26 9.52 15.20
CA VAL A 111 -5.43 8.67 16.09
C VAL A 111 -4.80 7.50 15.33
N MET A 112 -5.50 6.92 14.35
CA MET A 112 -5.02 5.75 13.60
C MET A 112 -3.95 6.16 12.58
N ALA A 113 -4.10 7.32 11.94
CA ALA A 113 -3.06 7.88 11.09
C ALA A 113 -1.78 8.21 11.89
N ARG A 114 -1.92 8.69 13.14
CA ARG A 114 -0.76 8.90 14.03
C ARG A 114 -0.05 7.60 14.38
N ALA A 115 -0.81 6.58 14.80
CA ALA A 115 -0.26 5.25 15.07
C ALA A 115 0.43 4.68 13.81
N HIS A 116 -0.13 4.93 12.63
CA HIS A 116 0.49 4.56 11.36
C HIS A 116 1.83 5.24 11.14
N PHE A 117 1.94 6.56 11.36
CA PHE A 117 3.20 7.27 11.24
C PHE A 117 4.26 6.79 12.24
N ASP A 118 3.85 6.42 13.46
CA ASP A 118 4.75 5.84 14.45
C ASP A 118 5.34 4.50 13.98
N ASP A 119 4.51 3.63 13.40
CA ASP A 119 4.97 2.34 12.86
C ASP A 119 5.79 2.49 11.57
N VAL A 120 5.50 3.49 10.74
CA VAL A 120 6.36 3.87 9.62
C VAL A 120 7.74 4.33 10.13
N CYS A 121 7.78 5.21 11.13
CA CYS A 121 9.04 5.65 11.75
C CYS A 121 9.83 4.46 12.32
N HIS A 122 9.15 3.54 13.01
CA HIS A 122 9.77 2.32 13.53
C HIS A 122 10.35 1.45 12.41
N SER A 123 9.59 1.26 11.33
CA SER A 123 10.00 0.47 10.16
C SER A 123 11.22 1.08 9.48
N LEU A 124 11.24 2.40 9.27
CA LEU A 124 12.39 3.10 8.69
C LEU A 124 13.66 2.93 9.52
N ARG A 125 13.54 2.91 10.86
CA ARG A 125 14.67 2.77 11.78
C ARG A 125 15.24 1.36 11.83
N THR A 126 14.38 0.35 11.76
CA THR A 126 14.75 -1.06 11.97
C THR A 126 14.98 -1.83 10.67
N ALA A 127 14.50 -1.31 9.54
CA ALA A 127 14.65 -1.98 8.25
C ALA A 127 16.11 -1.98 7.76
N TYR A 128 16.62 -3.19 7.51
CA TYR A 128 17.91 -3.41 6.83
C TYR A 128 17.77 -3.55 5.31
N MET A 129 16.56 -3.80 4.81
CA MET A 129 16.28 -3.98 3.39
C MET A 129 15.77 -2.68 2.77
N SER A 130 16.41 -2.21 1.70
CA SER A 130 16.00 -0.98 1.02
C SER A 130 14.56 -1.04 0.51
N THR A 131 14.03 -2.22 0.20
CA THR A 131 12.63 -2.40 -0.23
C THR A 131 11.64 -2.04 0.88
N ARG A 132 11.92 -2.43 2.13
CA ARG A 132 11.07 -2.10 3.28
C ARG A 132 11.11 -0.61 3.60
N ILE A 133 12.27 0.03 3.41
CA ILE A 133 12.39 1.48 3.52
C ILE A 133 11.56 2.16 2.42
N THR A 134 11.64 1.66 1.18
CA THR A 134 10.80 2.15 0.08
C THR A 134 9.31 2.02 0.38
N GLU A 135 8.86 0.86 0.88
CA GLU A 135 7.47 0.63 1.30
C GLU A 135 7.05 1.64 2.38
N ALA A 136 7.84 1.78 3.45
CA ALA A 136 7.55 2.70 4.55
C ALA A 136 7.50 4.19 4.12
N VAL A 137 8.39 4.64 3.22
CA VAL A 137 8.30 6.00 2.65
C VAL A 137 7.05 6.16 1.78
N GLY A 138 6.66 5.12 1.04
CA GLY A 138 5.40 5.09 0.28
C GLY A 138 4.18 5.25 1.18
N GLU A 139 4.13 4.48 2.25
CA GLU A 139 3.07 4.48 3.26
C GLU A 139 2.89 5.88 3.89
N ALA A 140 3.99 6.52 4.31
CA ALA A 140 3.94 7.90 4.81
C ALA A 140 3.33 8.86 3.79
N ALA A 141 3.83 8.86 2.54
CA ALA A 141 3.36 9.78 1.51
C ALA A 141 1.87 9.54 1.14
N ALA A 142 1.44 8.28 1.13
CA ALA A 142 0.06 7.90 0.90
C ALA A 142 -0.88 8.41 2.00
N ALA A 143 -0.48 8.26 3.28
CA ALA A 143 -1.28 8.76 4.38
C ALA A 143 -1.34 10.30 4.40
N MET A 144 -0.22 10.97 4.13
CA MET A 144 -0.18 12.43 3.96
C MET A 144 -1.13 12.91 2.86
N TYR A 145 -1.13 12.24 1.70
CA TYR A 145 -2.04 12.59 0.60
C TYR A 145 -3.50 12.54 1.04
N VAL A 146 -3.93 11.47 1.72
CA VAL A 146 -5.32 11.31 2.13
C VAL A 146 -5.71 12.36 3.15
N LEU A 147 -4.89 12.59 4.17
CA LEU A 147 -5.15 13.60 5.19
C LEU A 147 -5.29 15.01 4.60
N GLU A 148 -4.42 15.36 3.65
CA GLU A 148 -4.38 16.70 3.04
C GLU A 148 -5.47 16.92 1.97
N ASN A 149 -5.88 15.89 1.23
CA ASN A 149 -6.76 16.03 0.05
C ASN A 149 -8.17 15.42 0.23
N HIS A 150 -8.36 14.61 1.28
CA HIS A 150 -9.64 13.96 1.56
C HIS A 150 -10.07 14.25 3.02
N PRO A 151 -10.31 15.53 3.36
CA PRO A 151 -10.64 15.91 4.73
C PRO A 151 -11.88 15.16 5.23
N GLY A 152 -11.80 14.68 6.47
CA GLY A 152 -12.85 13.89 7.12
C GLY A 152 -12.80 12.39 6.84
N TYR A 153 -11.92 11.91 5.95
CA TYR A 153 -11.58 10.49 5.89
C TYR A 153 -10.74 10.11 7.12
N GLN A 154 -11.01 8.94 7.69
CA GLN A 154 -10.31 8.38 8.83
C GLN A 154 -9.67 7.04 8.47
N MET A 155 -8.42 6.82 8.89
CA MET A 155 -7.71 5.57 8.64
C MET A 155 -8.34 4.45 9.45
N THR A 156 -8.60 3.32 8.78
CA THR A 156 -9.13 2.09 9.39
C THR A 156 -8.19 0.89 9.19
N TRP A 157 -7.24 1.03 8.26
CA TRP A 157 -6.24 0.03 7.94
C TRP A 157 -4.99 0.73 7.43
N GLY A 158 -3.82 0.29 7.88
CA GLY A 158 -2.50 0.79 7.51
C GLY A 158 -1.41 0.04 8.29
N ALA A 159 -0.15 0.47 8.16
CA ALA A 159 1.00 -0.12 8.85
C ALA A 159 0.79 -0.43 10.36
N HIS A 160 0.00 0.37 11.08
CA HIS A 160 -0.29 0.17 12.51
C HIS A 160 -1.08 -1.10 12.87
N VAL A 161 -1.74 -1.73 11.89
CA VAL A 161 -2.56 -2.94 12.10
C VAL A 161 -2.08 -4.15 11.33
N HIS A 162 -1.16 -3.99 10.37
CA HIS A 162 -0.69 -5.11 9.57
C HIS A 162 0.74 -4.94 9.05
N ALA A 163 1.39 -6.08 8.85
CA ALA A 163 2.62 -6.20 8.08
C ALA A 163 2.42 -7.32 7.04
N GLY A 164 2.35 -6.99 5.76
CA GLY A 164 2.17 -8.02 4.75
C GLY A 164 1.76 -7.52 3.37
N THR A 165 1.42 -8.49 2.51
CA THR A 165 0.99 -8.24 1.14
C THR A 165 -0.52 -8.06 1.08
N GLY A 166 -0.98 -7.03 0.37
CA GLY A 166 -2.41 -6.78 0.16
C GLY A 166 -2.69 -5.31 -0.06
N ILE A 167 -3.81 -4.84 0.50
CA ILE A 167 -4.15 -3.43 0.53
C ILE A 167 -3.26 -2.74 1.57
N ASP A 168 -2.58 -1.67 1.17
CA ASP A 168 -1.69 -0.93 2.07
C ASP A 168 -2.51 -0.14 3.09
N GLN A 169 -3.46 0.69 2.62
CA GLN A 169 -4.30 1.49 3.49
C GLN A 169 -5.78 1.45 3.09
N ILE A 170 -6.65 1.58 4.10
CA ILE A 170 -8.09 1.78 3.92
C ILE A 170 -8.53 2.95 4.78
N TRP A 171 -9.16 3.91 4.13
CA TRP A 171 -9.72 5.09 4.75
C TRP A 171 -11.23 5.10 4.60
N GLN A 172 -11.92 5.69 5.58
CA GLN A 172 -13.37 5.71 5.66
C GLN A 172 -13.86 7.15 5.84
N TYR A 173 -14.86 7.55 5.06
CA TYR A 173 -15.65 8.75 5.30
C TYR A 173 -17.07 8.38 5.68
N THR A 174 -17.56 8.89 6.80
CA THR A 174 -18.96 8.68 7.23
C THR A 174 -19.77 9.94 6.97
N HIS A 175 -20.77 9.82 6.10
CA HIS A 175 -21.75 10.87 5.83
C HIS A 175 -22.66 11.07 7.05
N GLY A 176 -23.28 12.24 7.18
CA GLY A 176 -24.16 12.56 8.31
C GLY A 176 -25.38 11.62 8.45
N ASN A 177 -25.75 10.89 7.40
CA ASN A 177 -26.81 9.87 7.40
C ASN A 177 -26.30 8.44 7.69
N GLY A 178 -25.04 8.29 8.09
CA GLY A 178 -24.42 6.99 8.41
C GLY A 178 -23.96 6.17 7.20
N ILE A 179 -24.16 6.65 5.97
CA ILE A 179 -23.55 6.05 4.77
C ILE A 179 -22.04 6.19 4.86
N ARG A 180 -21.29 5.19 4.38
CA ARG A 180 -19.83 5.20 4.37
C ARG A 180 -19.28 5.09 2.96
N ASP A 181 -18.34 5.98 2.64
CA ASP A 181 -17.44 5.80 1.51
C ASP A 181 -16.09 5.28 2.01
N TYR A 182 -15.46 4.45 1.21
CA TYR A 182 -14.16 3.86 1.49
C TYR A 182 -13.18 4.20 0.39
N LEU A 183 -11.96 4.53 0.78
CA LEU A 183 -10.85 4.78 -0.11
C LEU A 183 -9.76 3.74 0.16
N ILE A 184 -9.55 2.86 -0.81
CA ILE A 184 -8.47 1.88 -0.84
C ILE A 184 -7.27 2.55 -1.47
N VAL A 185 -6.15 2.53 -0.75
CA VAL A 185 -4.92 3.18 -1.19
C VAL A 185 -3.83 2.14 -1.35
N GLU A 186 -3.22 2.15 -2.52
CA GLU A 186 -1.95 1.48 -2.77
C GLU A 186 -0.83 2.51 -2.67
N ALA A 187 0.13 2.24 -1.79
CA ALA A 187 1.23 3.11 -1.45
C ALA A 187 2.50 2.67 -2.19
N LYS A 188 3.10 3.57 -2.97
CA LYS A 188 4.34 3.32 -3.70
C LYS A 188 5.43 4.25 -3.21
N GLY A 189 6.55 3.67 -2.77
CA GLY A 189 7.74 4.45 -2.47
C GLY A 189 8.37 5.09 -3.70
N PRO A 190 9.40 5.94 -3.52
CA PRO A 190 10.04 6.65 -4.61
C PRO A 190 10.57 5.68 -5.70
N GLY A 191 10.14 5.89 -6.94
CA GLY A 191 10.53 5.08 -8.10
C GLY A 191 9.94 3.66 -8.15
N ALA A 192 9.05 3.30 -7.21
CA ALA A 192 8.31 2.05 -7.27
C ALA A 192 7.11 2.17 -8.23
N THR A 193 6.72 1.05 -8.83
CA THR A 193 5.56 0.95 -9.73
C THR A 193 4.64 -0.16 -9.27
N LEU A 194 3.39 -0.15 -9.76
CA LEU A 194 2.50 -1.31 -9.62
C LEU A 194 3.16 -2.56 -10.18
N LEU A 195 2.93 -3.68 -9.50
CA LEU A 195 3.38 -4.98 -9.96
C LEU A 195 2.30 -5.60 -10.84
N PHE A 196 2.68 -5.86 -12.10
CA PHE A 196 1.87 -6.60 -13.05
C PHE A 196 2.49 -7.98 -13.23
N SER A 197 1.65 -9.02 -13.12
CA SER A 197 2.12 -10.40 -13.26
C SER A 197 1.29 -11.13 -14.31
N PRO A 198 1.92 -11.68 -15.36
CA PRO A 198 1.22 -12.48 -16.36
C PRO A 198 0.72 -13.82 -15.79
N PHE A 199 1.09 -14.16 -14.56
CA PHE A 199 0.67 -15.36 -13.85
C PHE A 199 -0.54 -15.14 -12.95
N LEU A 200 -1.10 -13.93 -12.93
CA LEU A 200 -2.38 -13.63 -12.29
C LEU A 200 -3.51 -13.74 -13.34
N PRO A 201 -4.73 -14.13 -12.93
CA PRO A 201 -5.88 -14.02 -13.83
C PRO A 201 -6.08 -12.57 -14.28
N THR A 202 -6.61 -12.38 -15.48
CA THR A 202 -6.97 -11.04 -15.99
C THR A 202 -7.93 -10.35 -15.02
N GLY A 203 -7.67 -9.07 -14.71
CA GLY A 203 -8.46 -8.29 -13.75
C GLY A 203 -8.08 -8.52 -12.28
N TYR A 204 -6.96 -9.21 -12.02
CA TYR A 204 -6.39 -9.41 -10.67
C TYR A 204 -4.97 -8.85 -10.53
N ASN A 205 -4.51 -7.98 -11.44
CA ASN A 205 -3.30 -7.20 -11.15
C ASN A 205 -3.57 -6.22 -10.02
N GLN A 206 -2.51 -5.72 -9.41
CA GLN A 206 -2.61 -4.79 -8.29
C GLN A 206 -3.49 -3.59 -8.67
N MET A 207 -4.48 -3.31 -7.82
CA MET A 207 -5.52 -2.29 -7.99
C MET A 207 -6.53 -2.51 -9.13
N ASP A 208 -6.53 -3.68 -9.77
CA ASP A 208 -7.68 -4.11 -10.58
C ASP A 208 -8.88 -4.45 -9.66
N PRO A 209 -10.13 -4.37 -10.17
CA PRO A 209 -11.31 -4.71 -9.38
C PRO A 209 -11.26 -6.11 -8.75
N GLY A 210 -10.81 -7.13 -9.50
CA GLY A 210 -10.69 -8.49 -8.97
C GLY A 210 -9.63 -8.61 -7.87
N TRP A 211 -8.54 -7.84 -7.95
CA TRP A 211 -7.53 -7.79 -6.89
C TRP A 211 -8.10 -7.20 -5.61
N VAL A 212 -8.83 -6.10 -5.70
CA VAL A 212 -9.48 -5.46 -4.54
C VAL A 212 -10.48 -6.41 -3.89
N ILE A 213 -11.39 -7.00 -4.67
CA ILE A 213 -12.40 -7.94 -4.16
C ILE A 213 -11.74 -9.16 -3.51
N ASN A 214 -10.69 -9.71 -4.13
CA ASN A 214 -9.95 -10.84 -3.58
C ASN A 214 -9.30 -10.50 -2.23
N HIS A 215 -8.77 -9.30 -2.05
CA HIS A 215 -8.17 -8.87 -0.78
C HIS A 215 -9.23 -8.54 0.27
N LEU A 216 -10.36 -7.92 -0.10
CA LEU A 216 -11.48 -7.73 0.83
C LEU A 216 -12.04 -9.07 1.34
N TYR A 217 -12.13 -10.08 0.47
CA TYR A 217 -12.44 -11.45 0.89
C TYR A 217 -11.43 -11.96 1.92
N SER A 218 -10.13 -11.91 1.58
CA SER A 218 -9.07 -12.40 2.48
C SER A 218 -9.08 -11.67 3.82
N MET A 219 -9.25 -10.35 3.82
CA MET A 219 -9.31 -9.55 5.04
C MET A 219 -10.50 -9.94 5.91
N SER A 220 -11.68 -10.09 5.31
CA SER A 220 -12.87 -10.50 6.03
C SER A 220 -12.75 -11.90 6.62
N GLN A 221 -12.14 -12.85 5.89
CA GLN A 221 -11.93 -14.22 6.37
C GLN A 221 -10.89 -14.30 7.49
N ASN A 222 -9.88 -13.42 7.46
CA ASN A 222 -8.83 -13.35 8.47
C ASN A 222 -9.21 -12.52 9.70
N GLY A 223 -10.48 -12.08 9.82
CA GLY A 223 -10.95 -11.34 10.99
C GLY A 223 -10.52 -9.87 11.03
N HIS A 224 -10.06 -9.30 9.91
CA HIS A 224 -9.64 -7.90 9.88
C HIS A 224 -10.87 -6.97 9.82
N ALA A 225 -11.03 -6.14 10.86
CA ALA A 225 -12.21 -5.30 11.07
C ALA A 225 -12.57 -4.42 9.87
N ALA A 226 -11.59 -3.78 9.23
CA ALA A 226 -11.82 -2.94 8.04
C ALA A 226 -12.42 -3.73 6.86
N GLY A 227 -11.91 -4.94 6.61
CA GLY A 227 -12.44 -5.83 5.57
C GLY A 227 -13.84 -6.31 5.90
N GLN A 228 -14.09 -6.71 7.15
CA GLN A 228 -15.41 -7.15 7.61
C GLN A 228 -16.45 -6.03 7.53
N ASP A 229 -16.11 -4.80 7.90
CA ASP A 229 -17.02 -3.64 7.80
C ASP A 229 -17.40 -3.38 6.34
N ILE A 230 -16.44 -3.29 5.42
CA ILE A 230 -16.73 -3.08 3.98
C ILE A 230 -17.62 -4.21 3.44
N VAL A 231 -17.28 -5.47 3.74
CA VAL A 231 -18.06 -6.64 3.31
C VAL A 231 -19.49 -6.58 3.81
N ALA A 232 -19.69 -6.29 5.10
CA ALA A 232 -21.02 -6.22 5.69
C ALA A 232 -21.83 -5.04 5.11
N ARG A 233 -21.24 -3.84 5.04
CA ARG A 233 -21.94 -2.64 4.59
C ARG A 233 -22.31 -2.65 3.12
N LYS A 234 -21.42 -3.17 2.28
CA LYS A 234 -21.69 -3.35 0.85
C LYS A 234 -22.44 -4.66 0.56
N GLY A 235 -22.72 -5.49 1.56
CA GLY A 235 -23.43 -6.76 1.38
C GLY A 235 -22.72 -7.67 0.39
N LEU A 236 -21.39 -7.75 0.50
CA LEU A 236 -20.56 -8.54 -0.41
C LEU A 236 -20.75 -10.03 -0.13
N VAL A 237 -21.09 -10.76 -1.18
CA VAL A 237 -21.08 -12.22 -1.18
C VAL A 237 -20.03 -12.66 -2.18
N PHE A 238 -19.13 -13.53 -1.75
CA PHE A 238 -17.98 -13.96 -2.56
C PHE A 238 -18.21 -15.33 -3.19
N ALA A 239 -17.59 -15.56 -4.34
CA ALA A 239 -17.52 -16.85 -4.99
C ALA A 239 -16.10 -17.11 -5.52
N VAL A 240 -15.73 -18.38 -5.63
CA VAL A 240 -14.46 -18.77 -6.26
C VAL A 240 -14.56 -18.49 -7.76
N ALA A 241 -13.83 -17.48 -8.24
CA ALA A 241 -13.81 -17.09 -9.64
C ALA A 241 -12.79 -17.92 -10.44
N HIS A 242 -11.63 -18.20 -9.83
CA HIS A 242 -10.58 -19.03 -10.43
C HIS A 242 -10.08 -20.06 -9.41
N PRO A 243 -10.63 -21.28 -9.40
CA PRO A 243 -10.15 -22.34 -8.51
C PRO A 243 -8.77 -22.82 -8.95
N ASN A 244 -7.81 -22.92 -8.03
CA ASN A 244 -6.49 -23.51 -8.27
C ASN A 244 -5.82 -23.00 -9.57
N TYR A 245 -5.75 -21.67 -9.72
CA TYR A 245 -5.42 -21.03 -10.99
C TYR A 245 -4.05 -21.47 -11.51
N ASN A 246 -3.97 -21.76 -12.82
CA ASN A 246 -2.78 -22.30 -13.50
C ASN A 246 -2.19 -23.56 -12.84
N GLY A 247 -3.04 -24.38 -12.20
CA GLY A 247 -2.61 -25.59 -11.49
C GLY A 247 -1.86 -25.32 -10.18
N GLY A 248 -1.89 -24.08 -9.70
CA GLY A 248 -1.39 -23.69 -8.39
C GLY A 248 -2.36 -24.02 -7.26
N SER A 249 -1.90 -23.86 -6.02
CA SER A 249 -2.73 -24.04 -4.81
C SER A 249 -3.63 -22.85 -4.49
N LYS A 250 -3.38 -21.68 -5.12
CA LYS A 250 -4.12 -20.45 -4.84
C LYS A 250 -5.38 -20.37 -5.71
N SER A 251 -6.49 -20.10 -5.05
CA SER A 251 -7.75 -19.70 -5.70
C SER A 251 -7.93 -18.18 -5.64
N TYR A 252 -8.62 -17.62 -6.62
CA TYR A 252 -8.98 -16.20 -6.66
C TYR A 252 -10.48 -16.03 -6.55
N TYR A 253 -10.89 -15.00 -5.81
CA TYR A 253 -12.28 -14.76 -5.43
C TYR A 253 -12.83 -13.52 -6.10
N GLY A 254 -14.08 -13.63 -6.57
CA GLY A 254 -14.86 -12.54 -7.13
C GLY A 254 -16.17 -12.38 -6.37
N LEU A 255 -17.04 -11.50 -6.88
CA LEU A 255 -18.39 -11.31 -6.33
C LEU A 255 -19.36 -12.35 -6.90
N HIS A 256 -20.16 -12.95 -6.01
CA HIS A 256 -21.29 -13.77 -6.37
C HIS A 256 -22.44 -12.88 -6.88
N HIS A 257 -23.30 -13.43 -7.76
CA HIS A 257 -24.43 -12.68 -8.33
C HIS A 257 -25.47 -12.24 -7.29
N SER A 258 -25.47 -12.86 -6.10
CA SER A 258 -26.34 -12.49 -4.97
C SER A 258 -25.76 -11.36 -4.11
N SER A 259 -24.58 -10.83 -4.45
CA SER A 259 -23.96 -9.71 -3.74
C SER A 259 -24.82 -8.45 -3.88
N ALA A 260 -25.16 -7.80 -2.76
CA ALA A 260 -26.08 -6.66 -2.73
C ALA A 260 -25.43 -5.31 -3.03
N HIS A 261 -24.13 -5.29 -3.34
CA HIS A 261 -23.30 -4.08 -3.49
C HIS A 261 -23.87 -2.99 -4.40
N ALA A 262 -24.52 -3.36 -5.50
CA ALA A 262 -25.12 -2.40 -6.44
C ALA A 262 -26.32 -1.64 -5.84
N ALA A 263 -27.06 -2.26 -4.91
CA ALA A 263 -28.21 -1.66 -4.23
C ALA A 263 -27.83 -0.98 -2.91
N ARG A 264 -26.63 -1.24 -2.38
CA ARG A 264 -26.18 -0.68 -1.10
C ARG A 264 -25.55 0.71 -1.30
N PRO A 265 -25.96 1.73 -0.53
CA PRO A 265 -25.36 3.05 -0.60
C PRO A 265 -23.89 3.01 -0.14
N GLY A 266 -23.19 4.11 -0.40
CA GLY A 266 -21.75 4.20 -0.13
C GLY A 266 -20.92 3.63 -1.27
N ARG A 267 -19.68 4.08 -1.38
CA ARG A 267 -18.82 3.81 -2.53
C ARG A 267 -17.50 3.25 -2.05
N VAL A 268 -16.89 2.40 -2.87
CA VAL A 268 -15.51 1.96 -2.64
C VAL A 268 -14.67 2.46 -3.81
N PHE A 269 -13.68 3.29 -3.50
CA PHE A 269 -12.76 3.86 -4.46
C PHE A 269 -11.36 3.29 -4.28
N GLY A 270 -10.54 3.40 -5.33
CA GLY A 270 -9.13 3.07 -5.33
C GLY A 270 -8.28 4.22 -5.84
N ILE A 271 -7.14 4.44 -5.20
CA ILE A 271 -6.08 5.31 -5.72
C ILE A 271 -4.72 4.66 -5.52
N VAL A 272 -3.77 5.02 -6.38
CA VAL A 272 -2.36 4.73 -6.17
C VAL A 272 -1.65 6.04 -5.84
N VAL A 273 -0.95 6.08 -4.72
CA VAL A 273 -0.14 7.23 -4.31
C VAL A 273 1.34 6.85 -4.40
N THR A 274 2.11 7.64 -5.14
CA THR A 274 3.55 7.48 -5.27
C THR A 274 4.29 8.59 -4.56
N ALA A 275 5.15 8.23 -3.61
CA ALA A 275 6.03 9.13 -2.89
C ALA A 275 7.06 9.79 -3.83
N GLN A 276 7.35 11.06 -3.57
CA GLN A 276 8.42 11.81 -4.22
C GLN A 276 9.05 12.78 -3.24
N TRP A 277 10.39 12.87 -3.24
CA TRP A 277 11.10 13.90 -2.51
C TRP A 277 11.17 15.18 -3.32
N ARG A 278 10.77 16.30 -2.72
CA ARG A 278 10.86 17.62 -3.34
C ARG A 278 12.24 18.24 -3.09
N ALA A 279 12.57 19.23 -3.91
CA ALA A 279 13.86 19.93 -3.81
C ALA A 279 14.02 20.71 -2.48
N ASP A 280 12.91 21.08 -1.84
CA ASP A 280 12.86 21.76 -0.54
C ASP A 280 13.01 20.81 0.67
N GLY A 281 13.32 19.54 0.41
CA GLY A 281 13.52 18.52 1.44
C GLY A 281 12.24 17.89 1.99
N SER A 282 11.05 18.35 1.57
CA SER A 282 9.78 17.75 1.98
C SER A 282 9.47 16.44 1.24
N LEU A 283 8.81 15.52 1.94
CA LEU A 283 8.13 14.39 1.32
C LEU A 283 6.84 14.90 0.69
N GLY A 284 6.69 14.63 -0.60
CA GLY A 284 5.46 14.85 -1.35
C GLY A 284 4.99 13.56 -2.01
N TYR A 285 3.96 13.71 -2.83
CA TYR A 285 3.26 12.60 -3.46
C TYR A 285 2.76 12.98 -4.86
N ASN A 286 2.49 11.96 -5.68
CA ASN A 286 1.63 12.03 -6.87
C ASN A 286 0.55 10.95 -6.73
N ALA A 287 -0.70 11.27 -7.06
CA ALA A 287 -1.81 10.33 -6.97
C ALA A 287 -2.47 10.10 -8.34
N THR A 288 -2.96 8.88 -8.58
CA THR A 288 -3.82 8.60 -9.73
C THR A 288 -5.22 9.17 -9.51
N ALA A 289 -5.98 9.33 -10.59
CA ALA A 289 -7.41 9.59 -10.47
C ALA A 289 -8.12 8.45 -9.69
N PRO A 290 -9.13 8.76 -8.86
CA PRO A 290 -9.91 7.75 -8.17
C PRO A 290 -10.64 6.82 -9.14
N VAL A 291 -10.51 5.51 -8.92
CA VAL A 291 -11.25 4.47 -9.63
C VAL A 291 -12.38 3.98 -8.73
N ARG A 292 -13.61 3.95 -9.22
CA ARG A 292 -14.74 3.39 -8.47
C ARG A 292 -14.82 1.88 -8.68
N TYR A 293 -14.84 1.11 -7.59
CA TYR A 293 -15.03 -0.34 -7.60
C TYR A 293 -16.45 -0.79 -7.26
N LEU A 294 -17.12 -0.13 -6.29
CA LEU A 294 -18.44 -0.52 -5.76
C LEU A 294 -19.37 0.68 -5.47
#